data_AF-A0A960VTR0-F1
#
_entry.id   AF-A0A960VTR0-F1
#
_cell.length_a   1.000
_cell.length_b   1.000
_cell.length_c   1.000
_cell.angle_alpha   90.00
_cell.angle_beta   90.00
_cell.angle_gamma   90.00
#
_symmetry.space_group_name_H-M   'P 1'
#
loop_
_entity.id
_entity.type
_entity.pdbx_description
1 polymer ?
#
loop_
_entity_poly.entity_id
_entity_poly.type
_entity_poly.pdbx_seq_one_letter_code
_entity_poly.pdbx_strand_id
1 'polypeptide(L)' 'MSDLKHMTVSELKQRLAENPDILVINTYMMEAGYNATRIEPAIPMYEFVKIQDELDRDREIVFY' A
#
# COMPACT_ATOMS: atom_id res chain seq x y z
N MET A 1 8.12 -9.10 18.65
CA MET A 1 8.32 -7.70 18.23
C MET A 1 8.34 -7.73 16.72
N SER A 2 7.32 -7.17 16.06
CA SER A 2 7.26 -7.19 14.60
C SER A 2 8.14 -6.02 14.13
N ASP A 3 9.29 -6.32 13.52
CA ASP A 3 10.15 -5.31 12.91
C ASP A 3 9.40 -4.72 11.70
N LEU A 4 8.77 -3.57 11.90
CA LEU A 4 8.19 -2.80 10.80
C LEU A 4 9.35 -2.30 9.93
N LYS A 5 9.51 -2.92 8.77
CA LYS A 5 10.51 -2.50 7.79
C LYS A 5 10.02 -1.22 7.11
N HIS A 6 10.59 -0.08 7.50
CA HIS A 6 10.39 1.17 6.80
C HIS A 6 11.19 1.16 5.49
N MET A 7 10.57 1.66 4.42
CA MET A 7 11.24 1.92 3.14
C MET A 7 10.85 3.30 2.63
N THR A 8 11.73 3.90 1.85
CA THR A 8 11.49 5.16 1.15
C THR A 8 10.54 4.97 -0.02
N VAL A 9 9.94 6.06 -0.49
CA VAL A 9 9.11 6.06 -1.72
C VAL A 9 9.89 5.56 -2.93
N SER A 10 11.19 5.87 -3.02
CA SER A 10 12.04 5.41 -4.11
C SER A 10 12.23 3.89 -4.09
N GLU A 11 12.45 3.31 -2.92
CA GLU A 11 12.57 1.86 -2.75
C GLU A 11 11.24 1.15 -3.06
N LEU A 12 10.10 1.72 -2.61
CA LEU A 12 8.78 1.20 -2.96
C LEU A 12 8.56 1.18 -4.48
N LYS A 13 8.93 2.26 -5.18
CA LYS A 13 8.82 2.32 -6.65
C LYS A 13 9.69 1.29 -7.35
N GLN A 14 10.92 1.08 -6.88
CA GLN A 14 11.79 0.03 -7.41
C GLN A 14 11.16 -1.35 -7.19
N ARG A 15 10.64 -1.61 -5.99
CA ARG A 15 10.05 -2.90 -5.63
C ARG A 15 8.77 -3.18 -6.42
N LEU A 16 7.95 -2.17 -6.69
CA LEU A 16 6.80 -2.27 -7.59
C LEU A 16 7.20 -2.58 -9.04
N ALA A 17 8.34 -2.08 -9.50
CA ALA A 17 8.86 -2.41 -10.83
C ALA A 17 9.34 -3.87 -10.92
N GLU A 18 9.85 -4.42 -9.81
CA GLU A 18 10.30 -5.82 -9.70
C GLU A 18 9.12 -6.79 -9.42
N ASN A 19 8.11 -6.34 -8.67
CA ASN A 19 6.93 -7.10 -8.29
C ASN A 19 5.67 -6.22 -8.37
N PRO A 20 4.95 -6.24 -9.50
CA PRO A 20 3.76 -5.41 -9.69
C PRO A 20 2.53 -5.87 -8.88
N ASP A 21 2.57 -7.06 -8.26
CA ASP A 21 1.44 -7.62 -7.52
C ASP A 21 1.34 -7.10 -6.07
N ILE A 22 2.35 -6.35 -5.61
CA ILE A 22 2.36 -5.70 -4.30
C ILE A 22 1.14 -4.80 -4.15
N LEU A 23 0.38 -5.01 -3.09
CA LEU A 23 -0.74 -4.15 -2.75
C LEU A 23 -0.25 -2.95 -1.94
N VAL A 24 -0.37 -1.75 -2.51
CA VAL A 24 0.06 -0.52 -1.85
C VAL A 24 -1.14 0.19 -1.25
N ILE A 25 -1.09 0.44 0.06
CA ILE A 25 -2.16 1.05 0.83
C ILE A 25 -1.73 2.44 1.28
N ASN A 26 -2.46 3.44 0.81
CA ASN A 26 -2.34 4.80 1.34
C ASN A 26 -3.16 4.90 2.62
N THR A 27 -2.50 5.28 3.72
CA THR A 27 -3.11 5.29 5.05
C THR A 27 -4.03 6.48 5.32
N TYR A 28 -4.13 7.46 4.41
CA TYR A 28 -5.05 8.58 4.56
C TYR A 28 -6.52 8.12 4.40
N MET A 29 -7.32 8.41 5.43
CA MET A 29 -8.74 8.07 5.46
C MET A 29 -9.62 9.04 4.66
N MET A 30 -9.13 10.24 4.37
CA MET A 30 -9.85 11.25 3.58
C MET A 30 -9.40 11.20 2.13
N GLU A 31 -10.36 11.26 1.21
CA GLU A 31 -10.11 11.26 -0.25
C GLU A 31 -9.16 12.38 -0.69
N ALA A 32 -9.30 13.59 -0.12
CA ALA A 32 -8.38 14.69 -0.41
C ALA A 32 -6.93 14.38 -0.03
N GLY A 33 -6.71 13.69 1.09
CA GLY A 33 -5.39 13.25 1.54
C GLY A 33 -4.81 12.16 0.64
N TYR A 34 -5.64 11.19 0.25
CA TYR A 34 -5.27 10.17 -0.74
C TYR A 34 -4.83 10.82 -2.06
N ASN A 35 -5.66 11.69 -2.65
CA ASN A 35 -5.38 12.31 -3.95
C ASN A 35 -4.13 13.21 -3.93
N ALA A 36 -3.84 13.87 -2.80
CA ALA A 36 -2.65 14.72 -2.67
C ALA A 36 -1.34 13.92 -2.54
N THR A 37 -1.39 12.67 -2.07
CA THR A 37 -0.20 11.88 -1.69
C THR A 37 -0.08 10.55 -2.44
N ARG A 38 -1.00 10.27 -3.37
CA ARG A 38 -1.10 8.99 -4.08
C ARG A 38 0.17 8.65 -4.87
N ILE A 39 0.69 7.46 -4.60
CA ILE A 39 1.63 6.72 -5.44
C ILE A 39 0.82 5.67 -6.20
N GLU A 40 0.82 5.67 -7.52
CA GLU A 40 0.18 4.58 -8.29
C GLU A 40 1.01 3.29 -8.18
N PRO A 41 0.38 2.11 -7.95
CA PRO A 41 -1.05 1.79 -8.05
C PRO A 41 -1.82 1.75 -6.70
N ALA A 42 -1.54 2.64 -5.75
CA ALA A 42 -2.13 2.56 -4.41
C ALA A 42 -3.65 2.72 -4.33
N ILE A 43 -4.25 2.00 -3.39
CA ILE A 43 -5.64 2.17 -2.95
C ILE A 43 -5.71 2.85 -1.57
N PRO A 44 -6.79 3.55 -1.24
CA PRO A 44 -6.96 4.16 0.08
C PRO A 44 -7.32 3.12 1.16
N MET A 45 -6.96 3.40 2.40
CA MET A 45 -7.16 2.50 3.56
C MET A 45 -8.62 2.07 3.74
N TYR A 46 -9.59 2.95 3.46
CA TYR A 46 -11.01 2.61 3.60
C TYR A 46 -11.51 1.60 2.55
N GLU A 47 -10.85 1.48 1.40
CA GLU A 47 -11.13 0.40 0.44
C GLU A 47 -10.45 -0.90 0.87
N PHE A 48 -9.21 -0.81 1.38
CA PHE A 48 -8.50 -1.98 1.91
C PHE A 48 -9.30 -2.70 2.99
N VAL A 49 -9.86 -1.97 3.96
CA VAL A 49 -10.66 -2.56 5.05
C VAL A 49 -11.88 -3.34 4.52
N LYS A 50 -12.43 -2.98 3.36
CA LYS A 50 -13.56 -3.69 2.76
C LYS A 50 -13.15 -5.00 2.08
N ILE A 51 -11.92 -5.08 1.57
CA ILE A 51 -11.46 -6.22 0.75
C ILE A 51 -10.46 -7.11 1.48
N GLN A 52 -9.92 -6.70 2.64
CA GLN A 52 -8.82 -7.38 3.32
C GLN A 52 -9.09 -8.86 3.64
N ASP A 53 -10.36 -9.21 3.90
CA ASP A 53 -10.77 -10.58 4.21
C ASP A 53 -10.80 -11.49 2.96
N GLU A 54 -10.78 -10.89 1.77
CA GLU A 54 -10.76 -11.57 0.46
C GLU A 54 -9.35 -11.64 -0.16
N LEU A 55 -8.36 -10.97 0.45
CA LEU A 55 -7.00 -10.96 -0.05
C LEU A 55 -6.30 -12.29 0.22
N ASP A 56 -5.47 -12.72 -0.73
CA ASP A 56 -4.54 -13.82 -0.53
C ASP A 56 -3.61 -13.49 0.66
N ARG A 57 -3.47 -14.43 1.58
CA ARG A 57 -2.66 -14.28 2.79
C ARG A 57 -1.18 -14.13 2.48
N ASP A 58 -0.74 -14.60 1.31
CA ASP A 58 0.64 -14.50 0.86
C ASP A 58 0.91 -13.21 0.07
N ARG A 59 -0.12 -12.38 -0.15
CA ARG A 59 0.04 -11.11 -0.87
C ARG A 59 0.88 -10.14 -0.03
N GLU A 60 1.93 -9.62 -0.64
CA GLU A 60 2.73 -8.55 -0.04
C GLU A 60 1.92 -7.25 0.01
N ILE A 61 1.79 -6.68 1.21
CA ILE A 61 1.07 -5.43 1.47
C ILE A 61 2.04 -4.41 2.03
N VAL A 62 2.06 -3.21 1.42
CA VAL A 62 2.87 -2.08 1.89
C VAL A 62 1.97 -0.92 2.24
N PHE A 63 2.09 -0.42 3.46
CA PHE A 63 1.41 0.78 3.94
C PHE A 63 2.34 1.99 3.81
N TYR A 64 1.81 3.13 3.36
CA TYR A 64 2.52 4.40 3.29
C TYR A 64 1.64 5.60 3.62
#